data_AF-A0A4U6LXU6-F1
#
_entry.id   AF-A0A4U6LXU6-F1
#
_cell.length_a   1.000
_cell.length_b   1.000
_cell.length_c   1.000
_cell.angle_alpha   90.00
_cell.angle_beta   90.00
_cell.angle_gamma   90.00
#
_symmetry.space_group_name_H-M   'P 1'
#
loop_
_entity.id
_entity.type
_entity.pdbx_description
1 polymer ?
#
loop_
_entity_poly.entity_id
_entity_poly.type
_entity_poly.pdbx_seq_one_letter_code
_entity_poly.pdbx_strand_id
1 'polypeptide(L)'
;MMEEIIESEITSTEIDNLAFNFFKLFAQYEYFLKKQGFFQSIRGKIIVDWDCYANKIVGKNFMDLLGEDKISAEYILREPPKSQVVENEMIVWKSVNNEEVNVQALFGHIGRVRNNLFHGGKFNGTWFDPKRSALLLKHSLIVLERFRDMGMIEIDN
;
A
#
# COMPACT_ATOMS: atom_id res chain seq x y z
N MET A 1 -19.53 -11.75 -27.81
CA MET A 1 -20.14 -11.68 -26.46
C MET A 1 -19.02 -11.79 -25.46
N MET A 2 -18.54 -10.66 -24.95
CA MET A 2 -17.67 -10.64 -23.78
C MET A 2 -18.59 -10.67 -22.58
N GLU A 3 -18.39 -11.65 -21.69
CA GLU A 3 -19.10 -11.74 -20.42
C GLU A 3 -18.82 -10.47 -19.62
N GLU A 4 -19.86 -9.68 -19.39
CA GLU A 4 -19.88 -8.69 -18.32
C GLU A 4 -19.68 -9.46 -17.01
N ILE A 5 -18.48 -9.36 -16.45
CA ILE A 5 -18.26 -9.72 -15.06
C ILE A 5 -19.19 -8.83 -14.25
N ILE A 6 -20.24 -9.43 -13.71
CA ILE A 6 -21.17 -8.81 -12.77
C ILE A 6 -20.33 -8.23 -11.64
N GLU A 7 -20.25 -6.90 -11.58
CA GLU A 7 -19.64 -6.18 -10.47
C GLU A 7 -20.45 -6.46 -9.21
N SER A 8 -20.02 -7.45 -8.43
CA SER A 8 -20.51 -7.61 -7.07
C SER A 8 -20.19 -6.34 -6.28
N GLU A 9 -21.22 -5.71 -5.71
CA GLU A 9 -21.05 -4.59 -4.77
C GLU A 9 -20.13 -5.06 -3.63
N ILE A 10 -19.00 -4.38 -3.47
CA ILE A 10 -18.09 -4.65 -2.35
C ILE A 10 -18.79 -4.23 -1.06
N THR A 11 -18.98 -5.19 -0.18
CA THR A 11 -19.66 -4.99 1.10
C THR A 11 -18.78 -4.26 2.09
N SER A 12 -19.39 -3.60 3.08
CA SER A 12 -18.64 -2.98 4.19
C SER A 12 -17.79 -4.00 4.93
N THR A 13 -18.32 -5.20 5.17
CA THR A 13 -17.62 -6.30 5.84
C THR A 13 -16.36 -6.73 5.08
N GLU A 14 -16.42 -6.80 3.74
CA GLU A 14 -15.23 -7.11 2.94
C GLU A 14 -14.17 -6.02 3.05
N ILE A 15 -14.57 -4.74 3.03
CA ILE A 15 -13.65 -3.63 3.23
C ILE A 15 -13.00 -3.69 4.62
N ASP A 16 -13.79 -3.96 5.65
CA ASP A 16 -13.31 -4.05 7.04
C ASP A 16 -12.32 -5.20 7.20
N ASN A 17 -12.59 -6.36 6.60
CA ASN A 17 -11.67 -7.50 6.60
C ASN A 17 -10.36 -7.19 5.85
N LEU A 18 -10.45 -6.56 4.68
CA LEU A 18 -9.27 -6.12 3.92
C LEU A 18 -8.44 -5.09 4.71
N ALA A 19 -9.11 -4.12 5.33
CA ALA A 19 -8.47 -3.10 6.15
C ALA A 19 -7.76 -3.72 7.36
N PHE A 20 -8.42 -4.64 8.07
CA PHE A 20 -7.85 -5.33 9.22
C PHE A 20 -6.63 -6.17 8.85
N ASN A 21 -6.75 -7.00 7.80
CA ASN A 21 -5.66 -7.84 7.33
C ASN A 21 -4.47 -6.99 6.87
N PHE A 22 -4.74 -5.93 6.10
CA PHE A 22 -3.70 -5.01 5.62
C PHE A 22 -3.00 -4.33 6.80
N PHE A 23 -3.76 -3.82 7.76
CA PHE A 23 -3.19 -3.19 8.95
C PHE A 23 -2.30 -4.14 9.72
N LYS A 24 -2.78 -5.37 10.00
CA LYS A 24 -2.02 -6.38 10.74
C LYS A 24 -0.69 -6.68 10.04
N LEU A 25 -0.74 -6.98 8.75
CA LEU A 25 0.46 -7.31 7.98
C LEU A 25 1.42 -6.12 7.87
N PHE A 26 0.91 -4.92 7.55
CA PHE A 26 1.73 -3.72 7.44
C PHE A 26 2.41 -3.37 8.78
N ALA A 27 1.71 -3.54 9.91
CA ALA A 27 2.30 -3.34 11.23
C ALA A 27 3.42 -4.36 11.54
N GLN A 28 3.27 -5.61 11.10
CA GLN A 28 4.31 -6.64 11.22
C GLN A 28 5.55 -6.27 10.38
N TYR A 29 5.35 -5.77 9.15
CA TYR A 29 6.43 -5.19 8.35
C TYR A 29 7.12 -4.04 9.11
N GLU A 30 6.37 -3.04 9.60
CA GLU A 30 6.97 -1.91 10.33
C GLU A 30 7.80 -2.35 11.54
N TYR A 31 7.33 -3.36 12.28
CA TYR A 31 8.08 -3.92 13.40
C TYR A 31 9.36 -4.61 12.94
N PHE A 32 9.27 -5.52 11.96
CA PHE A 32 10.42 -6.26 11.44
C PHE A 32 11.47 -5.32 10.87
N LEU A 33 11.06 -4.34 10.05
CA LEU A 33 11.98 -3.37 9.43
C LEU A 33 12.74 -2.59 10.50
N LYS A 34 12.08 -2.15 11.58
CA LYS A 34 12.75 -1.49 12.72
C LYS A 34 13.75 -2.43 13.41
N LYS A 35 13.36 -3.68 13.68
CA LYS A 35 14.22 -4.70 14.30
C LYS A 35 15.48 -4.96 13.47
N GLN A 36 15.36 -4.94 12.15
CA GLN A 36 16.45 -5.15 11.20
C GLN A 36 17.26 -3.88 10.87
N GLY A 37 16.97 -2.74 11.51
CA GLY A 37 17.72 -1.50 11.28
C GLY A 37 17.31 -0.68 10.06
N PHE A 38 16.19 -1.01 9.41
CA PHE A 38 15.60 -0.19 8.34
C PHE A 38 14.77 0.96 8.94
N PHE A 39 15.46 1.88 9.60
CA PHE A 39 14.85 3.09 10.14
C PHE A 39 15.80 4.29 10.11
N GLN A 40 15.21 5.47 10.19
CA GLN A 40 15.90 6.74 10.38
C GLN A 40 15.45 7.38 11.68
N SER A 41 16.34 8.13 12.32
CA SER A 41 16.01 8.99 13.45
C SER A 41 15.90 10.43 12.96
N ILE A 42 14.67 10.96 12.94
CA ILE A 42 14.41 12.35 12.57
C ILE A 42 13.89 13.08 13.79
N ARG A 43 14.66 14.04 14.30
CA ARG A 43 14.34 14.82 15.52
C ARG A 43 14.00 13.92 16.72
N GLY A 44 14.74 12.82 16.89
CA GLY A 44 14.54 11.85 17.96
C GLY A 44 13.36 10.90 17.78
N LYS A 45 12.64 10.96 16.65
CA LYS A 45 11.57 10.02 16.31
C LYS A 45 12.08 8.97 15.32
N ILE A 46 11.71 7.71 15.57
CA ILE A 46 12.01 6.59 14.67
C ILE A 46 10.98 6.58 13.54
N ILE A 47 11.48 6.58 12.30
CA ILE A 47 10.68 6.44 11.08
C ILE A 47 11.21 5.25 10.30
N VAL A 48 10.33 4.37 9.85
CA VAL A 48 10.72 3.21 9.02
C VAL A 48 11.28 3.70 7.69
N ASP A 49 12.43 3.16 7.30
CA ASP A 49 13.09 3.48 6.04
C ASP A 49 12.69 2.47 4.96
N TRP A 50 11.50 2.69 4.41
CA TRP A 50 10.92 1.84 3.36
C TRP A 50 11.76 1.83 2.09
N ASP A 51 12.40 2.94 1.73
CA ASP A 51 13.22 3.04 0.53
C ASP A 51 14.50 2.22 0.66
N CYS A 52 15.15 2.26 1.83
CA CYS A 52 16.31 1.42 2.10
C CYS A 52 15.94 -0.07 2.06
N TYR A 53 14.81 -0.45 2.67
CA TYR A 53 14.29 -1.82 2.60
C TYR A 53 13.98 -2.25 1.15
N ALA A 54 13.18 -1.45 0.43
CA ALA A 54 12.74 -1.73 -0.93
C ALA A 54 13.93 -1.93 -1.88
N ASN A 55 14.95 -1.08 -1.77
CA ASN A 55 16.12 -1.17 -2.64
C ASN A 55 17.06 -2.33 -2.27
N LYS A 56 17.27 -2.61 -0.97
CA LYS A 56 18.26 -3.60 -0.52
C LYS A 56 17.73 -5.02 -0.49
N ILE A 57 16.46 -5.22 -0.11
CA ILE A 57 15.88 -6.54 0.12
C ILE A 57 15.04 -6.99 -1.06
N VAL A 58 14.16 -6.13 -1.56
CA VAL A 58 13.24 -6.48 -2.66
C VAL A 58 13.92 -6.29 -4.02
N GLY A 59 14.54 -5.13 -4.23
CA GLY A 59 15.35 -4.83 -5.40
C GLY A 59 14.56 -4.56 -6.69
N LYS A 60 15.29 -4.29 -7.77
CA LYS A 60 14.73 -3.87 -9.07
C LYS A 60 13.98 -4.98 -9.82
N ASN A 61 14.21 -6.25 -9.48
CA ASN A 61 13.56 -7.42 -10.06
C ASN A 61 12.25 -7.80 -9.35
N PHE A 62 11.66 -6.88 -8.56
CA PHE A 62 10.43 -7.12 -7.80
C PHE A 62 9.28 -7.67 -8.65
N MET A 63 9.14 -7.25 -9.91
CA MET A 63 8.11 -7.79 -10.82
C MET A 63 8.32 -9.28 -11.12
N ASP A 64 9.56 -9.72 -11.28
CA ASP A 64 9.86 -11.14 -11.51
C ASP A 64 9.61 -11.97 -10.23
N LEU A 65 9.94 -11.39 -9.06
CA LEU A 65 9.70 -12.02 -7.76
C LEU A 65 8.20 -12.24 -7.48
N LEU A 66 7.36 -11.29 -7.92
CA LEU A 66 5.92 -11.38 -7.80
C LEU A 66 5.31 -12.45 -8.73
N GLY A 67 5.95 -12.81 -9.84
CA GLY A 67 5.45 -13.84 -10.75
C GLY A 67 4.05 -13.52 -11.27
N GLU A 68 3.07 -14.37 -10.98
CA GLU A 68 1.66 -14.15 -11.36
C GLU A 68 1.03 -12.95 -10.61
N ASP A 69 1.50 -12.67 -9.39
CA ASP A 69 1.01 -11.56 -8.56
C ASP A 69 1.46 -10.18 -9.04
N LYS A 70 2.31 -10.11 -10.08
CA LYS A 70 2.81 -8.84 -10.64
C LYS A 70 1.67 -7.91 -11.07
N ILE A 71 0.52 -8.45 -11.47
CA ILE A 71 -0.68 -7.68 -11.83
C ILE A 71 -1.14 -6.76 -10.69
N SER A 72 -0.85 -7.14 -9.43
CA SER A 72 -1.19 -6.34 -8.26
C SER A 72 -0.25 -5.15 -8.09
N ALA A 73 1.05 -5.34 -8.31
CA ALA A 73 2.01 -4.24 -8.32
C ALA A 73 1.74 -3.29 -9.51
N GLU A 74 1.46 -3.82 -10.69
CA GLU A 74 1.08 -3.05 -11.87
C GLU A 74 -0.18 -2.22 -11.62
N TYR A 75 -1.20 -2.78 -10.96
CA TYR A 75 -2.39 -2.03 -10.57
C TYR A 75 -2.05 -0.85 -9.66
N ILE A 76 -1.28 -1.08 -8.59
CA ILE A 76 -0.92 -0.03 -7.62
C ILE A 76 -0.11 1.08 -8.28
N LEU A 77 0.85 0.72 -9.14
CA LEU A 77 1.70 1.68 -9.84
C LEU A 77 0.92 2.47 -10.89
N ARG A 78 -0.02 1.84 -11.61
CA ARG A 78 -0.84 2.52 -12.63
C ARG A 78 -1.92 3.41 -12.00
N GLU A 79 -2.56 2.94 -10.93
CA GLU A 79 -3.71 3.59 -10.27
C GLU A 79 -3.40 3.97 -8.81
N PRO A 80 -2.36 4.79 -8.55
CA PRO A 80 -1.88 5.02 -7.19
C PRO A 80 -2.93 5.69 -6.30
N PRO A 81 -2.89 5.46 -4.97
CA PRO A 81 -3.75 6.18 -4.05
C PRO A 81 -3.50 7.69 -4.14
N LYS A 82 -4.57 8.49 -4.13
CA LYS A 82 -4.46 9.94 -4.01
C LYS A 82 -3.74 10.32 -2.71
N SER A 83 -3.09 11.47 -2.73
CA SER A 83 -2.45 12.07 -1.55
C SER A 83 -3.30 13.21 -1.01
N GLN A 84 -3.31 13.35 0.31
CA GLN A 84 -3.89 14.49 0.99
C GLN A 84 -2.83 15.59 1.10
N VAL A 85 -3.12 16.78 0.58
CA VAL A 85 -2.19 17.92 0.55
C VAL A 85 -2.89 19.19 1.01
N VAL A 86 -2.12 20.21 1.38
CA VAL A 86 -2.65 21.54 1.69
C VAL A 86 -2.51 22.42 0.44
N GLU A 87 -3.63 23.00 0.00
CA GLU A 87 -3.68 23.98 -1.08
C GLU A 87 -4.62 25.11 -0.67
N ASN A 88 -4.14 26.36 -0.73
CA ASN A 88 -4.89 27.54 -0.30
C ASN A 88 -5.51 27.38 1.10
N GLU A 89 -4.70 26.89 2.06
CA GLU A 89 -5.10 26.63 3.46
C GLU A 89 -6.19 25.54 3.63
N MET A 90 -6.60 24.87 2.56
CA MET A 90 -7.58 23.78 2.57
C MET A 90 -6.91 22.42 2.35
N ILE A 91 -7.50 21.41 2.97
CA ILE A 91 -7.11 20.02 2.79
C ILE A 91 -7.78 19.49 1.52
N VAL A 92 -6.99 19.08 0.52
CA VAL A 92 -7.48 18.55 -0.76
C VAL A 92 -6.83 17.21 -1.11
N TRP A 93 -7.51 16.43 -1.96
CA TRP A 93 -7.00 15.16 -2.49
C TRP A 93 -6.45 15.36 -3.90
N LYS A 94 -5.15 15.11 -4.11
CA LYS A 94 -4.50 15.19 -5.42
C LYS A 94 -4.07 13.82 -5.94
N SER A 95 -4.17 13.67 -7.25
CA SER A 95 -3.53 12.56 -7.97
C SER A 95 -2.01 12.61 -7.74
N VAL A 96 -1.39 11.44 -7.72
CA VAL A 96 0.06 11.28 -7.58
C VAL A 96 0.62 10.89 -8.95
N ASN A 97 1.85 11.31 -9.26
CA ASN A 97 2.55 10.87 -10.46
C ASN A 97 2.67 9.33 -10.46
N ASN A 98 2.42 8.71 -11.61
CA ASN A 98 2.45 7.27 -11.86
C ASN A 98 3.40 6.87 -13.00
N GLU A 99 4.29 7.77 -13.42
CA GLU A 99 5.28 7.54 -14.48
C GLU A 99 6.46 6.71 -13.96
N GLU A 100 6.76 6.82 -12.67
CA GLU A 100 7.80 6.05 -12.02
C GLU A 100 7.34 4.62 -11.72
N VAL A 101 7.85 3.66 -12.51
CA VAL A 101 7.60 2.23 -12.30
C VAL A 101 8.84 1.60 -11.65
N ASN A 102 8.97 1.76 -10.33
CA ASN A 102 10.06 1.18 -9.57
C ASN A 102 9.60 0.69 -8.18
N VAL A 103 10.47 -0.04 -7.48
CA VAL A 103 10.16 -0.67 -6.19
C VAL A 103 9.88 0.37 -5.09
N GLN A 104 10.54 1.54 -5.13
CA GLN A 104 10.29 2.62 -4.17
C GLN A 104 8.91 3.25 -4.40
N ALA A 105 8.53 3.49 -5.65
CA ALA A 105 7.20 3.96 -6.01
C ALA A 105 6.12 2.99 -5.52
N LEU A 106 6.33 1.67 -5.70
CA LEU A 106 5.43 0.63 -5.20
C LEU A 106 5.23 0.72 -3.68
N PHE A 107 6.32 0.70 -2.89
CA PHE A 107 6.20 0.79 -1.42
C PHE A 107 5.71 2.16 -0.95
N GLY A 108 6.07 3.25 -1.63
CA GLY A 108 5.55 4.59 -1.37
C GLY A 108 4.03 4.68 -1.58
N HIS A 109 3.50 4.00 -2.61
CA HIS A 109 2.06 3.88 -2.83
C HIS A 109 1.39 3.01 -1.78
N ILE A 110 1.96 1.85 -1.41
CA ILE A 110 1.43 0.99 -0.33
C ILE A 110 1.39 1.75 1.01
N GLY A 111 2.45 2.49 1.35
CA GLY A 111 2.46 3.35 2.53
C GLY A 111 1.39 4.45 2.49
N ARG A 112 1.05 4.94 1.29
CA ARG A 112 -0.06 5.88 1.12
C ARG A 112 -1.43 5.21 1.24
N VAL A 113 -1.60 3.94 0.81
CA VAL A 113 -2.80 3.15 1.14
C VAL A 113 -2.99 3.08 2.66
N ARG A 114 -1.90 2.83 3.40
CA ARG A 114 -1.91 2.85 4.87
C ARG A 114 -2.36 4.21 5.41
N ASN A 115 -1.76 5.31 4.97
CA ASN A 115 -2.16 6.64 5.44
C ASN A 115 -3.65 6.91 5.14
N ASN A 116 -4.09 6.57 3.94
CA ASN A 116 -5.47 6.75 3.51
C ASN A 116 -6.47 5.88 4.29
N LEU A 117 -6.04 4.78 4.90
CA LEU A 117 -6.87 3.97 5.80
C LEU A 117 -7.11 4.69 7.15
N PHE A 118 -6.10 5.38 7.68
CA PHE A 118 -6.16 6.06 8.98
C PHE A 118 -6.65 7.51 8.93
N HIS A 119 -6.67 8.13 7.74
CA HIS A 119 -7.14 9.50 7.60
C HIS A 119 -8.67 9.53 7.60
N GLY A 120 -9.26 9.94 8.73
CA GLY A 120 -10.71 10.03 8.94
C GLY A 120 -11.48 10.96 7.99
N GLY A 121 -10.76 11.77 7.20
CA GLY A 121 -11.33 12.62 6.14
C GLY A 121 -12.01 11.85 4.99
N LYS A 122 -11.86 10.52 4.94
CA LYS A 122 -12.65 9.66 4.03
C LYS A 122 -14.13 9.61 4.40
N PHE A 123 -14.49 9.73 5.67
CA PHE A 123 -15.88 9.47 6.09
C PHE A 123 -16.81 10.69 5.97
N ASN A 124 -16.26 11.92 5.89
CA ASN A 124 -17.03 13.15 6.01
C ASN A 124 -16.99 14.09 4.78
N GLY A 125 -16.88 13.53 3.57
CA GLY A 125 -17.35 14.21 2.36
C GLY A 125 -16.33 15.07 1.62
N THR A 126 -15.55 14.43 0.74
CA THR A 126 -15.09 15.02 -0.53
C THR A 126 -14.73 13.93 -1.56
N TRP A 127 -14.23 12.77 -1.11
CA TRP A 127 -13.95 11.64 -2.00
C TRP A 127 -13.78 10.32 -1.20
N PHE A 128 -14.85 9.54 -1.05
CA PHE A 128 -14.75 8.14 -0.63
C PHE A 128 -15.22 7.27 -1.79
N ASP A 129 -14.28 6.52 -2.35
CA ASP A 129 -14.55 5.46 -3.31
C ASP A 129 -14.26 4.12 -2.60
N PRO A 130 -15.30 3.45 -2.07
CA PRO A 130 -15.16 2.18 -1.37
C PRO A 130 -14.54 1.11 -2.25
N LYS A 131 -14.91 1.08 -3.54
CA LYS A 131 -14.44 0.09 -4.51
C LYS A 131 -12.96 0.26 -4.80
N ARG A 132 -12.53 1.49 -5.10
CA ARG A 132 -11.09 1.78 -5.28
C ARG A 132 -10.30 1.53 -4.01
N SER A 133 -10.85 1.85 -2.84
CA SER A 133 -10.18 1.58 -1.55
C SER A 133 -9.98 0.08 -1.34
N ALA A 134 -11.00 -0.74 -1.60
CA ALA A 134 -10.91 -2.19 -1.52
C ALA A 134 -9.91 -2.78 -2.52
N LEU A 135 -9.90 -2.33 -3.78
CA LEU A 135 -8.93 -2.79 -4.77
C LEU A 135 -7.49 -2.46 -4.35
N LEU A 136 -7.25 -1.23 -3.87
CA LEU A 136 -5.93 -0.83 -3.38
C LEU A 136 -5.49 -1.65 -2.16
N LEU A 137 -6.39 -1.92 -1.20
CA LEU A 137 -6.11 -2.77 -0.05
C LEU A 137 -5.79 -4.20 -0.48
N LYS A 138 -6.62 -4.78 -1.37
CA LYS A 138 -6.45 -6.15 -1.88
C LYS A 138 -5.13 -6.31 -2.61
N HIS A 139 -4.81 -5.43 -3.56
CA HIS A 139 -3.55 -5.52 -4.29
C HIS A 139 -2.33 -5.27 -3.40
N SER A 140 -2.43 -4.37 -2.42
CA SER A 140 -1.34 -4.15 -1.46
C SER A 140 -1.11 -5.36 -0.56
N LEU A 141 -2.18 -6.03 -0.13
CA LEU A 141 -2.11 -7.29 0.62
C LEU A 141 -1.41 -8.37 -0.19
N ILE A 142 -1.83 -8.62 -1.42
CA ILE A 142 -1.22 -9.64 -2.30
C ILE A 142 0.30 -9.41 -2.43
N VAL A 143 0.72 -8.18 -2.69
CA VAL A 143 2.16 -7.85 -2.81
C VAL A 143 2.91 -8.12 -1.50
N LEU A 144 2.38 -7.66 -0.37
CA LEU A 144 3.03 -7.82 0.93
C LEU A 144 3.03 -9.28 1.41
N GLU A 145 1.97 -10.04 1.16
CA GLU A 145 1.89 -11.46 1.47
C GLU A 145 2.87 -12.25 0.62
N ARG A 146 2.95 -11.96 -0.68
CA ARG A 146 3.90 -12.61 -1.57
C ARG A 146 5.35 -12.42 -1.10
N PHE A 147 5.76 -11.19 -0.78
CA PHE A 147 7.12 -10.95 -0.27
C PHE A 147 7.36 -11.57 1.11
N ARG A 148 6.36 -11.60 1.99
CA ARG A 148 6.44 -12.31 3.27
C ARG A 148 6.67 -13.80 3.04
N ASP A 149 5.90 -14.43 2.17
CA ASP A 149 5.94 -15.87 1.92
C ASP A 149 7.25 -16.30 1.23
N MET A 150 7.92 -15.36 0.55
CA MET A 150 9.27 -15.52 0.03
C MET A 150 10.38 -15.33 1.08
N GLY A 151 10.03 -15.00 2.32
CA GLY A 151 10.99 -14.77 3.40
C GLY A 151 11.67 -13.40 3.37
N MET A 152 11.12 -12.41 2.64
CA MET A 152 11.68 -11.04 2.62
C MET A 152 11.42 -10.29 3.92
N ILE A 153 10.54 -10.81 4.77
CA ILE A 153 10.41 -10.47 6.18
C ILE A 153 10.20 -11.74 7.00
N GLU A 154 10.64 -11.73 8.25
CA GLU A 154 10.34 -12.79 9.22
C GLU A 154 9.35 -12.25 10.24
N ILE A 155 8.20 -12.90 10.33
CA ILE A 155 7.17 -12.55 11.31
C ILE A 155 7.21 -13.62 12.39
N ASP A 156 7.62 -13.21 13.59
CA ASP A 156 7.54 -14.05 14.79
C ASP A 156 6.04 -14.33 15.06
N ASN A 157 5.62 -15.60 15.02
CA ASN A 157 4.24 -16.03 15.32
C ASN A 157 3.96 -16.10 16.82
#